data_AF-A0A964HIQ2-F1
#
_entry.id   AF-A0A964HIQ2-F1
#
_cell.length_a   1.000
_cell.length_b   1.000
_cell.length_c   1.000
_cell.angle_alpha   90.00
_cell.angle_beta   90.00
_cell.angle_gamma   90.00
#
_symmetry.space_group_name_H-M   'P 1'
#
loop_
_entity.id
_entity.type
_entity.pdbx_description
1 polymer ?
#
loop_
_entity_poly.entity_id
_entity_poly.type
_entity_poly.pdbx_seq_one_letter_code
_entity_poly.pdbx_strand_id
1 'polypeptide(L)'
;MCRMKTTPAHFQLAILAVFAASTLLAYESLQGPTELLYWDKARAYPGYTWFGARGTTYLLDMEGRVVHTWPIGTNPHLLTNGNVLDTSKDDPSGFSGFTEVDWSGNLVWQYTETRTNYAPHHDFVRIFNSKLNAFTTLYIANKTVTHDQAVAAGCDPANGPYTGAQMDAVVEVGMAGNGLWEWGFFGHVVQDLDPTKANYVSSVSNAPGRLNLNLPGRPLRRDWLHCNSIDYRQTLDQIVINSVQGEFYVIDHGNTFVAGDPAGSLALAASSAGDFLYRFGDPARYAQGDP
;
A
#
# COMPACT_ATOMS: atom_id res chain seq x y z
N MET A 1 -8.83 -57.34 51.15
CA MET A 1 -8.55 -58.79 50.99
C MET A 1 -7.03 -58.94 50.91
N CYS A 2 -6.37 -59.34 52.01
CA CYS A 2 -5.87 -60.71 52.33
C CYS A 2 -4.79 -61.22 51.34
N ARG A 3 -3.62 -61.79 51.70
CA ARG A 3 -2.90 -62.07 52.96
C ARG A 3 -1.49 -62.66 52.63
N MET A 4 -0.46 -62.25 53.40
CA MET A 4 0.78 -62.92 53.91
C MET A 4 1.42 -64.19 53.28
N LYS A 5 2.79 -64.25 53.28
CA LYS A 5 3.71 -65.01 54.21
C LYS A 5 5.19 -65.04 53.72
N THR A 6 6.21 -64.51 54.46
CA THR A 6 7.21 -65.12 55.42
C THR A 6 8.63 -65.37 54.83
N THR A 7 9.69 -64.61 55.22
CA THR A 7 10.85 -64.92 56.16
C THR A 7 12.20 -65.21 55.43
N PRO A 8 13.40 -65.15 56.08
CA PRO A 8 14.41 -64.10 55.81
C PRO A 8 15.77 -64.65 55.28
N ALA A 9 16.69 -63.79 54.82
CA ALA A 9 18.14 -64.01 54.89
C ALA A 9 18.89 -62.75 54.47
N HIS A 10 19.91 -62.39 55.26
CA HIS A 10 20.87 -61.35 54.97
C HIS A 10 21.79 -61.75 53.82
N PHE A 11 21.98 -60.87 52.84
CA PHE A 11 23.24 -60.74 52.12
C PHE A 11 23.42 -59.29 51.69
N GLN A 12 24.52 -58.68 52.14
CA GLN A 12 24.96 -57.37 51.72
C GLN A 12 25.32 -57.43 50.24
N LEU A 13 24.77 -56.52 49.44
CA LEU A 13 25.43 -56.04 48.24
C LEU A 13 25.08 -54.55 48.11
N ALA A 14 26.10 -53.71 48.33
CA ALA A 14 26.04 -52.29 48.04
C ALA A 14 25.82 -52.12 46.54
N ILE A 15 24.60 -51.77 46.13
CA ILE A 15 24.36 -51.25 44.79
C ILE A 15 24.57 -49.75 44.86
N LEU A 16 25.74 -49.33 44.38
CA LEU A 16 26.03 -47.96 44.00
C LEU A 16 24.98 -47.57 42.94
N ALA A 17 23.93 -46.86 43.34
CA ALA A 17 23.06 -46.18 42.40
C ALA A 17 23.85 -44.97 41.88
N VAL A 18 24.60 -45.18 40.80
CA VAL A 18 25.05 -44.07 39.95
C VAL A 18 23.78 -43.50 39.33
N PHE A 19 23.19 -42.51 39.99
CA PHE A 19 22.30 -41.59 39.31
C PHE A 19 23.16 -40.91 38.24
N ALA A 20 23.06 -41.39 37.01
CA ALA A 20 23.40 -40.58 35.87
C ALA A 20 22.49 -39.35 35.97
N ALA A 21 23.03 -38.26 36.52
CA ALA A 21 22.49 -36.94 36.33
C ALA A 21 22.61 -36.64 34.85
N SER A 22 21.70 -37.21 34.05
CA SER A 22 21.33 -36.60 32.80
C SER A 22 20.73 -35.28 33.23
N THR A 23 21.48 -34.20 33.04
CA THR A 23 20.88 -32.89 32.91
C THR A 23 19.96 -33.02 31.71
N LEU A 24 18.70 -33.35 31.96
CA LEU A 24 17.61 -33.00 31.08
C LEU A 24 17.67 -31.48 30.99
N LEU A 25 18.37 -30.99 29.97
CA LEU A 25 18.16 -29.64 29.48
C LEU A 25 16.77 -29.68 28.85
N ALA A 26 15.75 -29.54 29.68
CA ALA A 26 14.47 -29.06 29.20
C ALA A 26 14.76 -27.66 28.67
N TYR A 27 14.85 -27.54 27.35
CA TYR A 27 14.75 -26.25 26.69
C TYR A 27 13.30 -25.80 26.87
N GLU A 28 12.99 -25.21 28.03
CA GLU A 28 11.84 -24.34 28.15
C GLU A 28 12.18 -23.05 27.39
N SER A 29 12.07 -23.08 26.06
CA SER A 29 11.73 -21.85 25.36
C SER A 29 10.26 -21.61 25.61
N LEU A 30 9.99 -20.81 26.62
CA LEU A 30 8.72 -20.10 26.73
C LEU A 30 8.63 -18.93 25.75
N GLN A 31 9.72 -18.58 25.03
CA GLN A 31 9.83 -17.36 24.21
C GLN A 31 10.89 -17.46 23.09
N GLY A 32 10.44 -17.76 21.87
CA GLY A 32 11.09 -17.42 20.60
C GLY A 32 10.56 -16.09 20.02
N PRO A 33 11.28 -15.42 19.08
CA PRO A 33 10.90 -14.08 18.59
C PRO A 33 9.57 -13.99 17.85
N THR A 34 9.01 -15.13 17.42
CA THR A 34 7.73 -15.28 16.71
C THR A 34 7.06 -16.54 17.22
N GLU A 35 6.33 -16.47 18.34
CA GLU A 35 5.61 -17.64 18.86
C GLU A 35 4.11 -17.35 19.01
N LEU A 36 3.32 -18.28 18.49
CA LEU A 36 1.88 -18.31 18.63
C LEU A 36 1.53 -18.86 20.01
N LEU A 37 0.99 -18.01 20.88
CA LEU A 37 0.66 -18.38 22.27
C LEU A 37 -0.51 -19.37 22.36
N TYR A 38 -1.43 -19.33 21.39
CA TYR A 38 -2.62 -20.18 21.38
C TYR A 38 -3.18 -20.32 19.96
N TRP A 39 -3.56 -21.53 19.59
CA TRP A 39 -4.24 -21.84 18.35
C TRP A 39 -5.32 -22.90 18.56
N ASP A 40 -6.55 -22.59 18.14
CA ASP A 40 -7.64 -23.55 18.11
C ASP A 40 -7.93 -23.98 16.67
N LYS A 41 -7.45 -25.18 16.31
CA LYS A 41 -7.65 -25.80 15.00
C LYS A 41 -9.10 -25.85 14.53
N ALA A 42 -10.06 -25.95 15.45
CA ALA A 42 -11.48 -26.09 15.10
C ALA A 42 -12.16 -24.74 14.86
N ARG A 43 -11.55 -23.63 15.32
CA ARG A 43 -12.12 -22.27 15.20
C ARG A 43 -11.32 -21.33 14.31
N ALA A 44 -10.09 -21.68 13.96
CA ALA A 44 -9.23 -20.89 13.09
C ALA A 44 -9.37 -21.33 11.62
N TYR A 45 -9.38 -20.36 10.71
CA TYR A 45 -9.26 -20.62 9.29
C TYR A 45 -7.83 -21.09 8.97
N PRO A 46 -7.64 -22.24 8.29
CA PRO A 46 -6.30 -22.74 7.97
C PRO A 46 -5.63 -21.86 6.90
N GLY A 47 -4.33 -21.60 7.05
CA GLY A 47 -3.58 -20.81 6.08
C GLY A 47 -2.17 -20.46 6.56
N TYR A 48 -1.68 -19.32 6.09
CA TYR A 48 -0.42 -18.73 6.52
C TYR A 48 -0.65 -17.29 6.93
N THR A 49 0.16 -16.79 7.86
CA THR A 49 0.22 -15.38 8.20
C THR A 49 1.45 -14.78 7.52
N TRP A 50 1.27 -13.67 6.83
CA TRP A 50 2.33 -13.01 6.08
C TRP A 50 2.39 -11.53 6.41
N PHE A 51 3.57 -11.02 6.75
CA PHE A 51 3.77 -9.62 7.16
C PHE A 51 5.22 -9.16 7.04
N GLY A 52 5.41 -7.85 6.86
CA GLY A 52 6.71 -7.18 6.95
C GLY A 52 6.96 -6.62 8.35
N ALA A 53 8.18 -6.73 8.85
CA ALA A 53 8.63 -6.04 10.06
C ALA A 53 10.14 -5.80 10.03
N ARG A 54 10.56 -4.55 10.28
CA ARG A 54 11.97 -4.13 10.41
C ARG A 54 12.83 -4.57 9.20
N GLY A 55 12.31 -4.41 7.99
CA GLY A 55 13.03 -4.74 6.75
C GLY A 55 13.12 -6.23 6.45
N THR A 56 12.28 -7.06 7.08
CA THR A 56 12.17 -8.50 6.78
C THR A 56 10.71 -8.88 6.65
N THR A 57 10.39 -9.65 5.62
CA THR A 57 9.06 -10.21 5.40
C THR A 57 9.06 -11.63 5.92
N TYR A 58 8.02 -12.00 6.65
CA TYR A 58 7.86 -13.31 7.28
C TYR A 58 6.64 -14.02 6.71
N LEU A 59 6.78 -15.32 6.47
CA LEU A 59 5.67 -16.25 6.26
C LEU A 59 5.63 -17.23 7.42
N LEU A 60 4.54 -17.25 8.17
CA LEU A 60 4.34 -18.13 9.32
C LEU A 60 3.24 -19.14 9.03
N ASP A 61 3.43 -20.38 9.46
CA ASP A 61 2.35 -21.37 9.49
C ASP A 61 1.37 -21.13 10.64
N MET A 62 0.30 -21.92 10.69
CA MET A 62 -0.70 -21.85 11.77
C MET A 62 -0.20 -22.26 13.15
N GLU A 63 1.01 -22.83 13.26
CA GLU A 63 1.67 -23.12 14.54
C GLU A 63 2.61 -21.98 14.97
N GLY A 64 2.65 -20.88 14.21
CA GLY A 64 3.51 -19.73 14.45
C GLY A 64 4.95 -19.95 14.03
N ARG A 65 5.27 -21.05 13.34
CA ARG A 65 6.63 -21.32 12.90
C ARG A 65 6.93 -20.51 11.66
N VAL A 66 8.13 -19.93 11.62
CA VAL A 66 8.64 -19.28 10.41
C VAL A 66 8.86 -20.35 9.34
N VAL A 67 8.10 -20.24 8.25
CA VAL A 67 8.20 -21.08 7.05
C VAL A 67 9.25 -20.50 6.11
N HIS A 68 9.26 -19.18 5.97
CA HIS A 68 10.15 -18.48 5.07
C HIS A 68 10.34 -17.01 5.45
N THR A 69 11.44 -16.41 5.00
CA THR A 69 11.73 -14.98 5.17
C THR A 69 12.37 -14.37 3.93
N TRP A 70 12.00 -13.13 3.60
CA TRP A 70 12.66 -12.33 2.55
C TRP A 70 13.42 -11.13 3.13
N PRO A 71 14.52 -10.68 2.50
CA PRO A 71 15.39 -9.61 3.00
C PRO A 71 14.85 -8.18 2.72
N ILE A 72 13.54 -8.06 2.55
CA ILE A 72 12.78 -6.81 2.39
C ILE A 72 11.53 -6.96 3.26
N GLY A 73 10.94 -5.88 3.78
CA GLY A 73 9.75 -5.98 4.63
C GLY A 73 9.33 -4.66 5.25
N THR A 74 9.17 -3.65 4.42
CA THR A 74 8.64 -2.34 4.78
C THR A 74 7.12 -2.30 4.57
N ASN A 75 6.69 -2.35 3.30
CA ASN A 75 5.31 -2.53 2.87
C ASN A 75 5.30 -3.60 1.78
N PRO A 76 5.62 -4.86 2.12
CA PRO A 76 5.79 -5.89 1.12
C PRO A 76 4.42 -6.26 0.52
N HIS A 77 4.40 -6.60 -0.77
CA HIS A 77 3.28 -7.20 -1.50
C HIS A 77 3.71 -8.54 -2.12
N LEU A 78 2.98 -9.63 -1.82
CA LEU A 78 3.22 -10.95 -2.42
C LEU A 78 2.59 -11.01 -3.82
N LEU A 79 3.41 -11.31 -4.83
CA LEU A 79 2.99 -11.40 -6.22
C LEU A 79 2.48 -12.81 -6.58
N THR A 80 1.70 -12.92 -7.66
CA THR A 80 1.10 -14.18 -8.12
C THR A 80 2.12 -15.22 -8.59
N ASN A 81 3.34 -14.80 -8.92
CA ASN A 81 4.47 -15.68 -9.26
C ASN A 81 5.28 -16.14 -8.02
N GLY A 82 4.90 -15.71 -6.80
CA GLY A 82 5.59 -16.05 -5.55
C GLY A 82 6.74 -15.11 -5.19
N ASN A 83 7.00 -14.06 -5.98
CA ASN A 83 7.96 -13.03 -5.65
C ASN A 83 7.38 -12.03 -4.63
N VAL A 84 8.25 -11.29 -3.96
CA VAL A 84 7.85 -10.18 -3.07
C VAL A 84 8.27 -8.87 -3.70
N LEU A 85 7.32 -7.96 -3.90
CA LEU A 85 7.57 -6.57 -4.28
C LEU A 85 7.43 -5.70 -3.03
N ASP A 86 8.43 -4.88 -2.72
CA ASP A 86 8.43 -4.00 -1.57
C ASP A 86 8.89 -2.60 -1.97
N THR A 87 8.61 -1.63 -1.11
CA THR A 87 9.24 -0.31 -1.17
C THR A 87 10.68 -0.38 -0.65
N SER A 88 11.54 0.51 -1.15
CA SER A 88 12.96 0.58 -0.80
C SER A 88 13.26 1.16 0.59
N LYS A 89 12.30 1.84 1.24
CA LYS A 89 12.47 2.50 2.56
C LYS A 89 11.15 2.66 3.32
N ASP A 90 11.26 2.75 4.65
CA ASP A 90 10.16 2.97 5.60
C ASP A 90 9.34 4.26 5.37
N ASP A 91 8.02 4.11 5.39
CA ASP A 91 7.01 5.17 5.52
C ASP A 91 7.02 5.74 6.97
N PRO A 92 6.84 7.06 7.24
CA PRO A 92 6.33 8.13 6.40
C PRO A 92 7.40 8.93 5.63
N SER A 93 8.63 8.43 5.51
CA SER A 93 9.77 9.22 4.99
C SER A 93 9.79 9.36 3.46
N GLY A 94 8.78 8.82 2.78
CA GLY A 94 8.73 8.73 1.33
C GLY A 94 9.52 7.51 0.81
N PHE A 95 8.93 6.83 -0.15
CA PHE A 95 9.57 5.73 -0.85
C PHE A 95 10.57 6.32 -1.86
N SER A 96 11.77 5.73 -1.97
CA SER A 96 12.67 6.11 -3.06
C SER A 96 12.40 5.33 -4.34
N GLY A 97 11.58 4.28 -4.25
CA GLY A 97 11.26 3.37 -5.32
C GLY A 97 10.87 1.99 -4.79
N PHE A 98 11.01 0.97 -5.63
CA PHE A 98 10.47 -0.36 -5.37
C PHE A 98 11.50 -1.44 -5.73
N THR A 99 11.49 -2.54 -4.98
CA THR A 99 12.38 -3.68 -5.15
C THR A 99 11.56 -4.97 -5.18
N GLU A 100 11.79 -5.81 -6.18
CA GLU A 100 11.22 -7.15 -6.28
C GLU A 100 12.30 -8.19 -6.03
N VAL A 101 12.02 -9.16 -5.16
CA VAL A 101 12.88 -10.32 -4.93
C VAL A 101 12.15 -11.63 -5.20
N ASP A 102 12.87 -12.65 -5.64
CA ASP A 102 12.36 -14.00 -5.81
C ASP A 102 12.16 -14.72 -4.46
N TRP A 103 11.66 -15.95 -4.50
CA TRP A 103 11.53 -16.83 -3.33
C TRP A 103 12.84 -17.05 -2.55
N SER A 104 14.00 -16.91 -3.18
CA SER A 104 15.30 -17.07 -2.51
C SER A 104 15.86 -15.74 -1.98
N GLY A 105 15.14 -14.63 -2.17
CA GLY A 105 15.58 -13.29 -1.82
C GLY A 105 16.54 -12.66 -2.84
N ASN A 106 16.69 -13.24 -4.03
CA ASN A 106 17.50 -12.64 -5.09
C ASN A 106 16.75 -11.49 -5.74
N LEU A 107 17.45 -10.40 -6.06
CA LEU A 107 16.89 -9.27 -6.79
C LEU A 107 16.38 -9.69 -8.18
N VAL A 108 15.11 -9.40 -8.46
CA VAL A 108 14.45 -9.62 -9.75
C VAL A 108 14.28 -8.31 -10.50
N TRP A 109 13.87 -7.27 -9.80
CA TRP A 109 13.60 -5.96 -10.39
C TRP A 109 13.79 -4.84 -9.37
N GLN A 110 14.17 -3.66 -9.86
CA GLN A 110 14.25 -2.45 -9.04
C GLN A 110 13.88 -1.23 -9.87
N TYR A 111 13.22 -0.28 -9.21
CA TYR A 111 12.95 1.05 -9.73
C TYR A 111 13.31 2.09 -8.68
N THR A 112 13.80 3.24 -9.14
CA THR A 112 14.07 4.42 -8.32
C THR A 112 13.37 5.60 -8.96
N GLU A 113 12.54 6.32 -8.19
CA GLU A 113 12.00 7.60 -8.63
C GLU A 113 13.10 8.66 -8.52
N THR A 114 13.35 9.37 -9.61
CA THR A 114 14.43 10.37 -9.74
C THR A 114 13.90 11.76 -10.04
N ARG A 115 12.61 11.89 -10.37
CA ARG A 115 11.95 13.17 -10.61
C ARG A 115 11.84 13.94 -9.30
N THR A 116 12.25 15.20 -9.30
CA THR A 116 12.40 16.02 -8.08
C THR A 116 11.08 16.53 -7.50
N ASN A 117 10.00 16.48 -8.27
CA ASN A 117 8.67 16.93 -7.89
C ASN A 117 7.69 15.79 -7.62
N TYR A 118 8.19 14.56 -7.48
CA TYR A 118 7.43 13.36 -7.17
C TYR A 118 7.98 12.72 -5.90
N ALA A 119 7.09 12.34 -5.00
CA ALA A 119 7.43 11.59 -3.80
C ALA A 119 6.50 10.38 -3.72
N PRO A 120 6.93 9.18 -4.13
CA PRO A 120 6.13 7.97 -3.96
C PRO A 120 5.87 7.69 -2.47
N HIS A 121 4.67 7.24 -2.12
CA HIS A 121 4.27 7.00 -0.72
C HIS A 121 3.15 5.97 -0.59
N HIS A 122 3.00 5.43 0.62
CA HIS A 122 1.98 4.47 1.05
C HIS A 122 1.86 3.18 0.24
N ASP A 123 1.31 3.21 -0.97
CA ASP A 123 0.83 2.01 -1.65
C ASP A 123 1.17 1.96 -3.15
N PHE A 124 1.23 0.75 -3.67
CA PHE A 124 1.60 0.41 -5.04
C PHE A 124 1.03 -0.97 -5.41
N VAL A 125 0.81 -1.19 -6.71
CA VAL A 125 0.28 -2.46 -7.21
C VAL A 125 0.97 -2.87 -8.50
N ARG A 126 1.42 -4.12 -8.56
CA ARG A 126 1.87 -4.77 -9.78
C ARG A 126 0.66 -5.22 -10.58
N ILE A 127 0.54 -4.74 -11.81
CA ILE A 127 -0.57 -5.08 -12.71
C ILE A 127 -0.05 -5.77 -13.96
N PHE A 128 -0.93 -6.50 -14.64
CA PHE A 128 -0.67 -6.93 -16.02
C PHE A 128 -1.32 -5.91 -16.97
N ASN A 129 -0.52 -5.03 -17.58
CA ASN A 129 -1.05 -4.09 -18.55
C ASN A 129 -1.37 -4.84 -19.86
N SER A 130 -2.66 -5.09 -20.10
CA SER A 130 -3.14 -5.89 -21.23
C SER A 130 -2.82 -5.28 -22.59
N LYS A 131 -2.70 -3.94 -22.66
CA LYS A 131 -2.36 -3.22 -23.90
C LYS A 131 -0.89 -3.33 -24.26
N LEU A 132 -0.03 -3.53 -23.27
CA LEU A 132 1.39 -3.83 -23.47
C LEU A 132 1.69 -5.33 -23.48
N ASN A 133 0.75 -6.15 -23.04
CA ASN A 133 0.95 -7.58 -22.78
C ASN A 133 2.17 -7.82 -21.86
N ALA A 134 2.32 -6.98 -20.84
CA ALA A 134 3.47 -6.96 -19.94
C ALA A 134 3.06 -6.55 -18.52
N PHE A 135 3.84 -6.98 -17.54
CA PHE A 135 3.71 -6.49 -16.17
C PHE A 135 4.22 -5.05 -16.05
N THR A 136 3.55 -4.25 -15.24
CA THR A 136 3.90 -2.86 -14.91
C THR A 136 3.56 -2.59 -13.44
N THR A 137 4.10 -1.52 -12.87
CA THR A 137 3.82 -1.15 -11.48
C THR A 137 3.16 0.22 -11.44
N LEU A 138 1.96 0.27 -10.84
CA LEU A 138 1.30 1.51 -10.45
C LEU A 138 1.71 1.89 -9.03
N TYR A 139 1.92 3.17 -8.75
CA TYR A 139 2.17 3.66 -7.39
C TYR A 139 1.58 5.04 -7.15
N ILE A 140 1.26 5.33 -5.89
CA ILE A 140 0.82 6.64 -5.45
C ILE A 140 2.03 7.54 -5.22
N ALA A 141 1.96 8.79 -5.67
CA ALA A 141 2.97 9.80 -5.39
C ALA A 141 2.36 11.18 -5.11
N ASN A 142 2.92 11.91 -4.15
CA ASN A 142 2.66 13.33 -4.01
C ASN A 142 3.40 14.08 -5.12
N LYS A 143 2.70 15.03 -5.76
CA LYS A 143 3.26 15.99 -6.71
C LYS A 143 3.17 17.40 -6.17
N THR A 144 4.26 18.15 -6.27
CA THR A 144 4.28 19.56 -5.89
C THR A 144 3.36 20.38 -6.79
N VAL A 145 2.53 21.22 -6.16
CA VAL A 145 1.74 22.27 -6.80
C VAL A 145 2.31 23.62 -6.33
N THR A 146 2.76 24.46 -7.26
CA THR A 146 3.27 25.78 -6.90
C THR A 146 2.12 26.72 -6.50
N HIS A 147 2.44 27.80 -5.79
CA HIS A 147 1.45 28.83 -5.47
C HIS A 147 0.78 29.39 -6.73
N ASP A 148 1.56 29.69 -7.76
CA ASP A 148 1.03 30.22 -9.03
C ASP A 148 0.14 29.21 -9.74
N GLN A 149 0.49 27.91 -9.72
CA GLN A 149 -0.37 26.86 -10.26
C GLN A 149 -1.70 26.77 -9.50
N ALA A 150 -1.66 26.79 -8.17
CA ALA A 150 -2.85 26.74 -7.34
C ALA A 150 -3.79 27.93 -7.61
N VAL A 151 -3.25 29.16 -7.64
CA VAL A 151 -4.03 30.37 -7.94
C VAL A 151 -4.54 30.36 -9.39
N ALA A 152 -3.75 29.88 -10.35
CA ALA A 152 -4.18 29.74 -11.75
C ALA A 152 -5.33 28.73 -11.90
N ALA A 153 -5.33 27.66 -11.09
CA ALA A 153 -6.42 26.69 -11.00
C ALA A 153 -7.60 27.17 -10.14
N GLY A 154 -7.56 28.41 -9.63
CA GLY A 154 -8.68 29.03 -8.93
C GLY A 154 -8.76 28.72 -7.43
N CYS A 155 -7.67 28.26 -6.81
CA CYS A 155 -7.57 28.33 -5.35
C CYS A 155 -7.69 29.79 -4.87
N ASP A 156 -8.45 30.02 -3.81
CA ASP A 156 -8.66 31.36 -3.23
C ASP A 156 -7.31 32.01 -2.82
N PRO A 157 -6.90 33.14 -3.43
CA PRO A 157 -5.67 33.81 -3.05
C PRO A 157 -5.64 34.22 -1.56
N ALA A 158 -6.79 34.44 -0.92
CA ALA A 158 -6.90 34.80 0.49
C ALA A 158 -6.47 33.69 1.45
N ASN A 159 -6.50 32.42 1.00
CA ASN A 159 -6.04 31.27 1.77
C ASN A 159 -4.57 30.91 1.50
N GLY A 160 -3.91 31.63 0.58
CA GLY A 160 -2.48 31.49 0.31
C GLY A 160 -1.58 32.20 1.33
N PRO A 161 -0.25 32.12 1.14
CA PRO A 161 0.45 31.42 0.08
C PRO A 161 0.39 29.88 0.24
N TYR A 162 0.35 29.18 -0.89
CA TYR A 162 0.25 27.71 -0.95
C TYR A 162 1.63 27.05 -0.90
N THR A 163 2.45 27.44 0.09
CA THR A 163 3.84 26.99 0.20
C THR A 163 3.91 25.49 0.49
N GLY A 164 4.62 24.75 -0.38
CA GLY A 164 4.79 23.30 -0.23
C GLY A 164 3.52 22.50 -0.51
N ALA A 165 2.53 23.08 -1.19
CA ALA A 165 1.33 22.38 -1.59
C ALA A 165 1.64 21.15 -2.43
N GLN A 166 0.91 20.07 -2.18
CA GLN A 166 1.05 18.81 -2.90
C GLN A 166 -0.31 18.16 -3.10
N MET A 167 -0.46 17.49 -4.23
CA MET A 167 -1.61 16.63 -4.52
C MET A 167 -1.13 15.29 -5.03
N ASP A 168 -1.89 14.26 -4.70
CA ASP A 168 -1.60 12.89 -5.10
C ASP A 168 -1.75 12.71 -6.63
N ALA A 169 -1.00 11.74 -7.13
CA ALA A 169 -1.06 11.22 -8.48
C ALA A 169 -0.81 9.71 -8.44
N VAL A 170 -1.24 9.03 -9.49
CA VAL A 170 -0.90 7.64 -9.76
C VAL A 170 0.02 7.62 -10.97
N VAL A 171 1.15 6.92 -10.84
CA VAL A 171 2.13 6.77 -11.92
C VAL A 171 2.26 5.29 -12.25
N GLU A 172 2.31 4.98 -13.55
CA GLU A 172 2.65 3.65 -14.06
C GLU A 172 4.06 3.62 -14.62
N VAL A 173 4.86 2.63 -14.19
CA VAL A 173 6.20 2.36 -14.74
C VAL A 173 6.29 0.95 -15.31
N GLY A 174 7.01 0.82 -16.43
CA GLY A 174 7.32 -0.46 -17.03
C GLY A 174 8.43 -1.20 -16.28
N MET A 175 8.63 -2.47 -16.60
CA MET A 175 9.72 -3.28 -16.02
C MET A 175 11.13 -2.74 -16.37
N ALA A 176 11.28 -1.90 -17.39
CA ALA A 176 12.53 -1.20 -17.68
C ALA A 176 12.71 0.11 -16.88
N GLY A 177 11.77 0.45 -16.01
CA GLY A 177 11.78 1.68 -15.20
C GLY A 177 11.34 2.95 -15.94
N ASN A 178 10.85 2.82 -17.17
CA ASN A 178 10.32 3.94 -17.95
C ASN A 178 8.89 4.28 -17.51
N GLY A 179 8.58 5.58 -17.40
CA GLY A 179 7.22 6.05 -17.18
C GLY A 179 6.33 5.77 -18.39
N LEU A 180 5.16 5.18 -18.15
CA LEU A 180 4.22 4.76 -19.18
C LEU A 180 2.94 5.59 -19.18
N TRP A 181 2.45 5.92 -17.99
CA TRP A 181 1.18 6.62 -17.78
C TRP A 181 1.21 7.36 -16.46
N GLU A 182 0.40 8.42 -16.37
CA GLU A 182 0.21 9.16 -15.14
C GLU A 182 -1.16 9.83 -15.13
N TRP A 183 -1.79 9.82 -13.96
CA TRP A 183 -3.02 10.54 -13.67
C TRP A 183 -2.87 11.28 -12.35
N GLY A 184 -3.33 12.54 -12.29
CA GLY A 184 -3.11 13.38 -11.12
C GLY A 184 -4.36 14.15 -10.72
N PHE A 185 -4.67 14.15 -9.43
CA PHE A 185 -5.87 14.82 -8.90
C PHE A 185 -5.95 16.30 -9.28
N PHE A 186 -4.82 16.99 -9.38
CA PHE A 186 -4.78 18.42 -9.75
C PHE A 186 -5.30 18.69 -11.18
N GLY A 187 -5.34 17.70 -12.07
CA GLY A 187 -5.97 17.81 -13.39
C GLY A 187 -7.50 17.73 -13.35
N HIS A 188 -8.07 17.18 -12.27
CA HIS A 188 -9.49 16.87 -12.12
C HIS A 188 -10.12 17.73 -11.02
N VAL A 189 -9.85 19.02 -11.08
CA VAL A 189 -10.30 20.02 -10.11
C VAL A 189 -11.34 20.95 -10.69
N VAL A 190 -12.21 21.47 -9.82
CA VAL A 190 -13.23 22.49 -10.09
C VAL A 190 -13.27 23.49 -8.95
N GLN A 191 -13.87 24.64 -9.22
CA GLN A 191 -14.11 25.68 -8.23
C GLN A 191 -15.28 26.58 -8.68
N ASP A 192 -15.96 27.22 -7.74
CA ASP A 192 -17.09 28.12 -7.98
C ASP A 192 -16.85 29.55 -7.43
N LEU A 193 -15.58 29.91 -7.20
CA LEU A 193 -15.14 31.19 -6.65
C LEU A 193 -14.86 32.25 -7.72
N ASP A 194 -13.99 31.94 -8.68
CA ASP A 194 -13.51 32.87 -9.71
C ASP A 194 -14.00 32.44 -11.11
N PRO A 195 -15.01 33.13 -11.68
CA PRO A 195 -15.56 32.79 -12.99
C PRO A 195 -14.61 33.04 -14.16
N THR A 196 -13.44 33.64 -13.94
CA THR A 196 -12.44 33.88 -14.99
C THR A 196 -11.51 32.68 -15.21
N LYS A 197 -11.52 31.68 -14.33
CA LYS A 197 -10.65 30.48 -14.44
C LYS A 197 -11.29 29.39 -15.29
N ALA A 198 -10.45 28.62 -15.99
CA ALA A 198 -10.88 27.59 -16.93
C ALA A 198 -11.69 26.44 -16.30
N ASN A 199 -11.49 26.17 -15.01
CA ASN A 199 -12.17 25.12 -14.25
C ASN A 199 -13.33 25.65 -13.38
N TYR A 200 -13.82 26.86 -13.68
CA TYR A 200 -15.00 27.40 -13.00
C TYR A 200 -16.26 26.60 -13.32
N VAL A 201 -17.09 26.38 -12.31
CA VAL A 201 -18.45 25.87 -12.43
C VAL A 201 -19.40 26.79 -11.66
N SER A 202 -20.66 26.88 -12.10
CA SER A 202 -21.68 27.67 -11.39
C SER A 202 -22.01 27.12 -10.00
N SER A 203 -21.76 25.82 -9.80
CA SER A 203 -21.81 25.15 -8.51
C SER A 203 -21.00 23.85 -8.60
N VAL A 204 -20.22 23.56 -7.55
CA VAL A 204 -19.44 22.31 -7.45
C VAL A 204 -20.31 21.05 -7.45
N SER A 205 -21.59 21.15 -7.08
CA SER A 205 -22.54 20.03 -7.15
C SER A 205 -22.79 19.51 -8.56
N ASN A 206 -22.49 20.31 -9.58
CA ASN A 206 -22.65 19.96 -10.99
C ASN A 206 -21.46 19.16 -11.53
N ALA A 207 -20.40 18.95 -10.74
CA ALA A 207 -19.19 18.25 -11.16
C ALA A 207 -18.74 17.20 -10.12
N PRO A 208 -19.58 16.19 -9.78
CA PRO A 208 -19.23 15.17 -8.80
C PRO A 208 -18.01 14.32 -9.21
N GLY A 209 -17.71 14.25 -10.51
CA GLY A 209 -16.54 13.59 -11.07
C GLY A 209 -15.21 14.35 -10.91
N ARG A 210 -15.20 15.47 -10.16
CA ARG A 210 -14.02 16.32 -9.93
C ARG A 210 -13.95 16.82 -8.48
N LEU A 211 -12.78 17.31 -8.08
CA LEU A 211 -12.52 17.84 -6.73
C LEU A 211 -12.72 19.35 -6.65
N ASN A 212 -13.47 19.80 -5.64
CA ASN A 212 -13.50 21.22 -5.29
C ASN A 212 -12.15 21.65 -4.69
N LEU A 213 -11.47 22.63 -5.29
CA LEU A 213 -10.20 23.17 -4.77
C LEU A 213 -10.37 24.03 -3.52
N ASN A 214 -11.54 24.65 -3.35
CA ASN A 214 -11.81 25.60 -2.29
C ASN A 214 -12.67 24.96 -1.20
N LEU A 215 -12.24 23.80 -0.68
CA LEU A 215 -12.95 23.13 0.42
C LEU A 215 -12.96 24.03 1.67
N PRO A 216 -14.15 24.33 2.24
CA PRO A 216 -14.25 25.17 3.43
C PRO A 216 -13.39 24.65 4.59
N GLY A 217 -12.51 25.49 5.11
CA GLY A 217 -11.61 25.15 6.22
C GLY A 217 -10.50 24.14 5.87
N ARG A 218 -10.39 23.71 4.61
CA ARG A 218 -9.40 22.74 4.14
C ARG A 218 -8.71 23.21 2.86
N PRO A 219 -8.08 24.39 2.85
CA PRO A 219 -7.35 24.86 1.69
C PRO A 219 -6.23 23.88 1.29
N LEU A 220 -5.88 23.91 0.00
CA LEU A 220 -4.76 23.14 -0.53
C LEU A 220 -3.49 23.37 0.32
N ARG A 221 -2.80 22.29 0.65
CA ARG A 221 -1.61 22.30 1.51
C ARG A 221 -0.68 21.14 1.16
N ARG A 222 0.43 21.01 1.88
CA ARG A 222 1.28 19.82 1.77
C ARG A 222 0.45 18.57 2.08
N ASP A 223 0.62 17.54 1.27
CA ASP A 223 0.00 16.23 1.45
C ASP A 223 -1.53 16.35 1.65
N TRP A 224 -2.18 17.01 0.68
CA TRP A 224 -3.55 17.49 0.88
C TRP A 224 -4.53 16.34 1.02
N LEU A 225 -4.65 15.45 0.02
CA LEU A 225 -5.60 14.33 0.07
C LEU A 225 -5.04 13.16 0.86
N HIS A 226 -3.72 12.96 0.87
CA HIS A 226 -3.04 11.89 1.59
C HIS A 226 -3.66 10.54 1.21
N CYS A 227 -3.45 10.16 -0.06
CA CYS A 227 -3.96 8.90 -0.55
C CYS A 227 -3.08 7.75 -0.07
N ASN A 228 -3.67 6.71 0.49
CA ASN A 228 -2.91 5.69 1.20
C ASN A 228 -3.21 4.25 0.81
N SER A 229 -4.11 4.01 -0.15
CA SER A 229 -4.23 2.71 -0.79
C SER A 229 -4.66 2.82 -2.24
N ILE A 230 -4.17 1.87 -3.04
CA ILE A 230 -4.48 1.72 -4.46
C ILE A 230 -4.74 0.25 -4.78
N ASP A 231 -5.77 -0.01 -5.56
CA ASP A 231 -6.03 -1.32 -6.16
C ASP A 231 -6.40 -1.17 -7.64
N TYR A 232 -6.26 -2.25 -8.40
CA TYR A 232 -6.49 -2.25 -9.83
C TYR A 232 -7.41 -3.40 -10.25
N ARG A 233 -8.50 -3.05 -10.93
CA ARG A 233 -9.48 -4.01 -11.43
C ARG A 233 -9.17 -4.39 -12.87
N GLN A 234 -8.39 -5.47 -13.03
CA GLN A 234 -7.93 -5.99 -14.32
C GLN A 234 -9.02 -6.15 -15.39
N THR A 235 -10.22 -6.60 -15.02
CA THR A 235 -11.31 -6.87 -15.98
C THR A 235 -11.96 -5.61 -16.57
N LEU A 236 -11.90 -4.50 -15.85
CA LEU A 236 -12.48 -3.23 -16.27
C LEU A 236 -11.42 -2.20 -16.66
N ASP A 237 -10.14 -2.52 -16.41
CA ASP A 237 -9.02 -1.62 -16.62
C ASP A 237 -9.19 -0.29 -15.84
N GLN A 238 -9.47 -0.43 -14.54
CA GLN A 238 -9.80 0.68 -13.64
C GLN A 238 -8.94 0.65 -12.39
N ILE A 239 -8.62 1.85 -11.89
CA ILE A 239 -7.90 2.05 -10.64
C ILE A 239 -8.90 2.49 -9.57
N VAL A 240 -8.79 1.92 -8.37
CA VAL A 240 -9.46 2.43 -7.17
C VAL A 240 -8.39 3.00 -6.26
N ILE A 241 -8.59 4.24 -5.81
CA ILE A 241 -7.68 4.94 -4.90
C ILE A 241 -8.49 5.62 -3.80
N ASN A 242 -7.99 5.60 -2.56
CA ASN A 242 -8.66 6.26 -1.45
C ASN A 242 -7.81 7.37 -0.84
N SER A 243 -8.50 8.36 -0.28
CA SER A 243 -7.95 9.40 0.58
C SER A 243 -8.27 9.06 2.04
N VAL A 244 -7.32 9.28 2.96
CA VAL A 244 -7.61 9.17 4.41
C VAL A 244 -8.65 10.18 4.89
N GLN A 245 -9.01 11.14 4.03
CA GLN A 245 -10.05 12.10 4.31
C GLN A 245 -11.47 11.54 4.12
N GLY A 246 -11.63 10.22 3.93
CA GLY A 246 -12.94 9.56 3.94
C GLY A 246 -13.60 9.40 2.58
N GLU A 247 -12.82 9.46 1.49
CA GLU A 247 -13.33 9.28 0.13
C GLU A 247 -12.51 8.23 -0.64
N PHE A 248 -13.16 7.57 -1.60
CA PHE A 248 -12.46 6.82 -2.64
C PHE A 248 -12.99 7.18 -4.03
N TYR A 249 -12.13 6.93 -5.02
CA TYR A 249 -12.31 7.33 -6.41
C TYR A 249 -12.04 6.14 -7.32
N VAL A 250 -12.80 6.04 -8.41
CA VAL A 250 -12.56 5.10 -9.50
C VAL A 250 -12.11 5.88 -10.73
N ILE A 251 -10.95 5.52 -11.27
CA ILE A 251 -10.28 6.18 -12.39
C ILE A 251 -10.23 5.23 -13.59
N ASP A 252 -10.52 5.76 -14.78
CA ASP A 252 -10.47 5.01 -16.03
C ASP A 252 -9.03 4.95 -16.59
N HIS A 253 -8.28 3.91 -16.21
CA HIS A 253 -6.96 3.67 -16.77
C HIS A 253 -7.07 3.21 -18.24
N GLY A 254 -8.03 2.32 -18.52
CA GLY A 254 -8.20 1.71 -19.83
C GLY A 254 -8.51 2.69 -20.94
N ASN A 255 -9.33 3.70 -20.73
CA ASN A 255 -9.60 4.69 -21.78
C ASN A 255 -8.57 5.83 -21.82
N THR A 256 -7.61 5.88 -20.90
CA THR A 256 -6.60 6.94 -20.84
C THR A 256 -5.17 6.46 -21.12
N PHE A 257 -4.95 5.14 -21.17
CA PHE A 257 -3.68 4.55 -21.56
C PHE A 257 -3.58 4.33 -23.08
N VAL A 258 -2.52 4.86 -23.71
CA VAL A 258 -2.21 4.67 -25.14
C VAL A 258 -0.84 4.00 -25.27
N ALA A 259 -0.83 2.74 -25.70
CA ALA A 259 0.40 1.96 -25.84
C ALA A 259 1.39 2.60 -26.82
N GLY A 260 2.63 2.80 -26.37
CA GLY A 260 3.68 3.44 -27.17
C GLY A 260 3.60 4.97 -27.25
N ASP A 261 2.61 5.60 -26.60
CA ASP A 261 2.45 7.06 -26.55
C ASP A 261 2.21 7.57 -25.11
N PRO A 262 3.26 7.64 -24.28
CA PRO A 262 3.15 8.18 -22.92
C PRO A 262 2.66 9.63 -22.87
N ALA A 263 2.98 10.45 -23.88
CA ALA A 263 2.56 11.84 -23.93
C ALA A 263 1.06 11.97 -24.24
N GLY A 264 0.56 11.20 -25.21
CA GLY A 264 -0.88 11.09 -25.49
C GLY A 264 -1.64 10.49 -24.31
N SER A 265 -1.07 9.50 -23.64
CA SER A 265 -1.62 8.91 -22.41
C SER A 265 -1.82 9.97 -21.31
N LEU A 266 -0.77 10.75 -21.03
CA LEU A 266 -0.82 11.85 -20.06
C LEU A 266 -1.88 12.90 -20.43
N ALA A 267 -1.94 13.29 -21.70
CA ALA A 267 -2.91 14.27 -22.18
C ALA A 267 -4.36 13.75 -22.06
N LEU A 268 -4.59 12.46 -22.37
CA LEU A 268 -5.90 11.83 -22.29
C LEU A 268 -6.34 11.62 -20.84
N ALA A 269 -5.42 11.19 -19.97
CA ALA A 269 -5.64 11.07 -18.53
C ALA A 269 -5.99 12.41 -17.88
N ALA A 270 -5.37 13.52 -18.31
CA ALA A 270 -5.68 14.87 -17.80
C ALA A 270 -6.96 15.51 -18.41
N SER A 271 -7.58 14.86 -19.40
CA SER A 271 -8.82 15.34 -20.03
C SER A 271 -10.06 14.88 -19.24
N SER A 272 -11.26 15.22 -19.72
CA SER A 272 -12.50 14.68 -19.13
C SER A 272 -12.60 13.15 -19.20
N ALA A 273 -11.82 12.48 -20.05
CA ALA A 273 -11.73 11.02 -20.06
C ALA A 273 -11.10 10.44 -18.79
N GLY A 274 -10.34 11.23 -18.03
CA GLY A 274 -9.81 10.83 -16.73
C GLY A 274 -10.59 11.39 -15.54
N ASP A 275 -11.71 12.09 -15.73
CA ASP A 275 -12.57 12.46 -14.61
C ASP A 275 -13.05 11.20 -13.87
N PHE A 276 -13.39 11.32 -12.58
CA PHE A 276 -13.77 10.16 -11.79
C PHE A 276 -14.97 9.44 -12.42
N LEU A 277 -14.82 8.14 -12.68
CA LEU A 277 -15.93 7.28 -13.06
C LEU A 277 -16.92 7.13 -11.90
N TYR A 278 -16.39 7.12 -10.68
CA TYR A 278 -17.17 7.02 -9.47
C TYR A 278 -16.41 7.67 -8.30
N ARG A 279 -17.18 8.26 -7.39
CA ARG A 279 -16.69 8.88 -6.16
C ARG A 279 -17.66 8.52 -5.03
N PHE A 280 -17.13 8.13 -3.88
CA PHE A 280 -17.92 7.85 -2.69
C PHE A 280 -17.20 8.29 -1.43
N GLY A 281 -17.96 8.63 -0.40
CA GLY A 281 -17.43 9.09 0.88
C GLY A 281 -18.25 10.24 1.43
N ASP A 282 -17.65 11.43 1.47
CA ASP A 282 -18.20 12.65 2.07
C ASP A 282 -18.87 13.55 1.00
N PRO A 283 -20.23 13.51 0.88
CA PRO A 283 -20.96 14.27 -0.12
C PRO A 283 -20.98 15.79 0.13
N ALA A 284 -20.67 16.25 1.33
CA ALA A 284 -20.62 17.68 1.65
C ALA A 284 -19.48 18.38 0.89
N ARG A 285 -18.42 17.65 0.52
CA ARG A 285 -17.26 18.19 -0.24
C ARG A 285 -17.55 18.58 -1.67
N TYR A 286 -18.64 18.06 -2.22
CA TYR A 286 -19.10 18.37 -3.57
C TYR A 286 -20.58 18.76 -3.56
N ALA A 287 -21.08 19.27 -2.43
CA ALA A 287 -22.42 19.86 -2.28
C ALA A 287 -23.57 18.95 -2.76
N GLN A 288 -23.47 17.64 -2.51
CA GLN A 288 -24.53 16.67 -2.82
C GLN A 288 -25.11 15.98 -1.58
N GLY A 289 -24.83 16.50 -0.38
CA GLY A 289 -25.37 15.98 0.88
C GLY A 289 -24.74 16.64 2.11
N ASP A 290 -25.09 16.10 3.27
CA ASP A 290 -24.59 16.50 4.59
C ASP A 290 -23.46 15.54 5.04
N PRO A 291 -22.56 15.97 5.96
CA PRO A 291 -21.41 15.17 6.44
C PRO A 291 -21.79 13.98 7.33
#